data_AF-A0A380NNI3-F1
#
_entry.id   AF-A0A380NNI3-F1
#
_cell.length_a   1.000
_cell.length_b   1.000
_cell.length_c   1.000
_cell.angle_alpha   90.00
_cell.angle_beta   90.00
_cell.angle_gamma   90.00
#
_symmetry.space_group_name_H-M   'P 1'
#
loop_
_entity.id
_entity.type
_entity.pdbx_description
1 polymer ?
#
loop_
_entity_poly.entity_id
_entity_poly.type
_entity_poly.pdbx_seq_one_letter_code
_entity_poly.pdbx_strand_id
1 'polypeptide(L)'
;MNQVMYRVGTIGEENSSTGSLRLLRGMAIFERLPIELQILGVGLGSLKSYLVTNFIVTIYDNNLPIGNEYMNTLSYILVNTGIVGITFFIIFVGTLFYKYQEYGKRVLIICWLFFSIASSDFLSINYVYPLMLITSRSNN
;
A
#
# COMPACT_ATOMS: atom_id res chain seq x y z
N MET A 1 5.64 31.14 -2.40
CA MET A 1 6.15 29.89 -1.80
C MET A 1 5.69 28.73 -2.67
N ASN A 2 6.61 27.95 -3.27
CA ASN A 2 6.27 26.90 -4.23
C ASN A 2 5.31 25.87 -3.62
N GLN A 3 4.23 25.52 -4.32
CA GLN A 3 3.22 24.55 -3.85
C GLN A 3 3.84 23.20 -3.45
N VAL A 4 4.93 22.80 -4.09
CA VAL A 4 5.69 21.58 -3.77
C VAL A 4 6.28 21.64 -2.35
N MET A 5 6.89 22.78 -1.97
CA MET A 5 7.48 22.95 -0.64
C MET A 5 6.39 23.00 0.45
N TYR A 6 5.23 23.58 0.14
CA TYR A 6 4.06 23.56 1.02
C TYR A 6 3.52 22.13 1.21
N ARG A 7 3.49 21.32 0.15
CA ARG A 7 3.03 19.92 0.22
C ARG A 7 3.99 19.00 0.95
N VAL A 8 5.30 19.23 0.84
CA VAL A 8 6.31 18.47 1.60
C VAL A 8 6.30 18.88 3.07
N GLY A 9 6.13 20.16 3.39
CA GLY A 9 6.07 20.66 4.76
C GLY A 9 4.82 20.23 5.54
N THR A 10 3.74 19.90 4.85
CA THR A 10 2.47 19.44 5.46
C THR A 10 2.38 17.92 5.59
N ILE A 11 3.43 17.17 5.24
CA ILE A 11 3.46 15.71 5.43
C ILE A 11 3.42 15.42 6.94
N GLY A 12 2.31 14.87 7.42
CA GLY A 12 2.13 14.50 8.84
C GLY A 12 1.16 15.39 9.62
N GLU A 13 0.69 16.49 9.04
CA GLU A 13 -0.34 17.34 9.68
C GLU A 13 -1.75 16.75 9.51
N GLU A 14 -2.62 17.02 10.49
CA GLU A 14 -4.01 16.54 10.56
C GLU A 14 -4.88 17.01 9.36
N ASN A 15 -4.50 18.12 8.70
CA ASN A 15 -5.16 18.66 7.51
C ASN A 15 -4.36 18.46 6.21
N SER A 16 -3.47 17.47 6.18
CA SER A 16 -2.57 17.24 5.03
C SER A 16 -3.28 16.73 3.77
N SER A 17 -2.54 16.74 2.65
CA SER A 17 -3.03 16.29 1.34
C SER A 17 -3.48 14.82 1.34
N THR A 18 -4.41 14.47 0.44
CA THR A 18 -4.93 13.10 0.26
C THR A 18 -3.86 12.04 -0.01
N GLY A 19 -2.67 12.43 -0.46
CA GLY A 19 -1.53 11.54 -0.65
C GLY A 19 -0.82 11.18 0.67
N SER A 20 -0.56 12.17 1.52
CA SER A 20 0.08 11.97 2.82
C SER A 20 -0.80 11.14 3.75
N LEU A 21 -2.13 11.38 3.70
CA LEU A 21 -3.13 10.58 4.40
C LEU A 21 -3.04 9.09 4.01
N ARG A 22 -2.88 8.75 2.73
CA ARG A 22 -2.76 7.35 2.27
C ARG A 22 -1.52 6.63 2.76
N LEU A 23 -0.41 7.34 2.88
CA LEU A 23 0.88 6.78 3.29
C LEU A 23 0.90 6.52 4.80
N LEU A 24 0.55 7.54 5.59
CA LEU A 24 0.71 7.50 7.03
C LEU A 24 -0.42 6.75 7.74
N ARG A 25 -1.65 6.78 7.20
CA ARG A 25 -2.80 6.13 7.81
C ARG A 25 -2.64 4.63 7.94
N GLY A 26 -2.17 3.97 6.88
CA GLY A 26 -2.00 2.52 6.91
C GLY A 26 -0.94 2.07 7.94
N MET A 27 0.12 2.85 8.12
CA MET A 27 1.12 2.64 9.17
C MET A 27 0.51 2.84 10.57
N ALA A 28 -0.24 3.93 10.76
CA ALA A 28 -0.89 4.23 12.04
C ALA A 28 -1.96 3.19 12.43
N ILE A 29 -2.65 2.59 11.44
CA ILE A 29 -3.55 1.45 11.68
C ILE A 29 -2.73 0.24 12.13
N PHE A 30 -1.65 -0.09 11.43
CA PHE A 30 -0.80 -1.24 11.74
C PHE A 30 -0.21 -1.18 13.16
N GLU A 31 0.28 -0.02 13.58
CA GLU A 31 0.82 0.19 14.94
C GLU A 31 -0.21 -0.05 16.05
N ARG A 32 -1.50 0.11 15.75
CA ARG A 32 -2.60 -0.10 16.70
C ARG A 32 -3.16 -1.52 16.69
N LEU A 33 -2.70 -2.37 15.77
CA LEU A 33 -3.07 -3.78 15.78
C LEU A 33 -2.37 -4.50 16.94
N PRO A 34 -3.02 -5.50 17.56
CA PRO A 34 -2.35 -6.39 18.50
C PRO A 34 -1.26 -7.19 17.77
N ILE A 35 -0.25 -7.64 18.51
CA ILE A 35 1.00 -8.22 17.96
C ILE A 35 0.69 -9.42 17.05
N GLU A 36 -0.31 -10.23 17.39
CA GLU A 36 -0.73 -11.39 16.62
C GLU A 36 -1.19 -10.98 15.21
N LEU A 37 -1.96 -9.90 15.12
CA LEU A 37 -2.46 -9.35 13.85
C LEU A 37 -1.42 -8.50 13.13
N GLN A 38 -0.40 -7.98 13.82
CA GLN A 38 0.75 -7.38 13.14
C GLN A 38 1.54 -8.45 12.36
N ILE A 39 1.64 -9.67 12.90
CA ILE A 39 2.37 -10.76 12.25
C ILE A 39 1.56 -11.36 11.10
N LEU A 40 0.29 -11.71 11.34
CA LEU A 40 -0.56 -12.44 10.39
C LEU A 40 -1.45 -11.55 9.51
N GLY A 41 -1.67 -10.30 9.94
CA GLY A 41 -2.63 -9.40 9.32
C GLY A 41 -4.06 -9.64 9.80
N VAL A 42 -4.91 -8.66 9.53
CA VAL A 42 -6.35 -8.71 9.87
C VAL A 42 -7.12 -9.69 8.97
N GLY A 43 -6.63 -9.91 7.75
CA GLY A 43 -7.28 -10.74 6.72
C GLY A 43 -8.02 -9.90 5.68
N LEU A 44 -7.82 -10.24 4.40
CA LEU A 44 -8.44 -9.54 3.28
C LEU A 44 -9.97 -9.53 3.39
N GLY A 45 -10.59 -8.35 3.25
CA GLY A 45 -12.04 -8.15 3.29
C GLY A 45 -12.64 -8.09 4.70
N SER A 46 -11.84 -8.26 5.76
CA SER A 46 -12.30 -8.17 7.15
C SER A 46 -11.88 -6.87 7.85
N LEU A 47 -10.96 -6.11 7.23
CA LEU A 47 -10.38 -4.91 7.81
C LEU A 47 -11.43 -3.87 8.23
N LYS A 48 -12.37 -3.51 7.35
CA LYS A 48 -13.47 -2.59 7.68
C LYS A 48 -14.22 -3.01 8.95
N SER A 49 -14.65 -4.26 9.02
CA SER A 49 -15.39 -4.79 10.17
C SER A 49 -14.55 -4.77 11.45
N TYR A 50 -13.26 -5.10 11.34
CA TYR A 50 -12.32 -5.08 12.45
C TYR A 50 -12.11 -3.66 13.01
N LEU A 51 -11.91 -2.66 12.13
CA LEU A 51 -11.74 -1.26 12.51
C LEU A 51 -12.98 -0.70 13.22
N VAL A 52 -14.18 -1.04 12.73
CA VAL A 52 -15.45 -0.63 13.35
C VAL A 52 -15.63 -1.30 14.71
N THR A 53 -15.40 -2.61 14.81
CA THR A 53 -15.62 -3.38 16.04
C THR A 53 -14.67 -2.97 17.16
N ASN A 54 -13.41 -2.68 16.83
CA ASN A 54 -12.37 -2.32 17.80
C ASN A 54 -12.18 -0.80 17.95
N PHE A 55 -13.06 0.02 17.35
CA PHE A 55 -13.00 1.49 17.37
C PHE A 55 -11.61 2.07 17.05
N ILE A 56 -10.93 1.50 16.03
CA ILE A 56 -9.61 1.95 15.62
C ILE A 56 -9.77 3.19 14.72
N VAL A 57 -9.44 4.36 15.27
CA VAL A 57 -9.51 5.67 14.58
C VAL A 57 -8.20 6.43 14.69
N THR A 58 -7.53 6.68 13.58
CA THR A 58 -6.26 7.41 13.48
C THR A 58 -6.45 8.91 13.34
N ILE A 59 -5.39 9.70 13.60
CA ILE A 59 -5.36 11.15 13.34
C ILE A 59 -5.55 11.51 11.86
N TYR A 60 -5.46 10.52 10.98
CA TYR A 60 -5.63 10.65 9.53
C TYR A 60 -7.06 10.31 9.07
N ASP A 61 -7.98 10.06 10.00
CA ASP A 61 -9.39 9.72 9.70
C ASP A 61 -10.33 10.93 9.66
N ASN A 62 -9.84 12.17 9.82
CA ASN A 62 -10.65 13.39 10.05
C ASN A 62 -11.98 13.49 9.28
N ASN A 63 -11.99 13.24 7.96
CA ASN A 63 -13.19 13.28 7.13
C ASN A 63 -13.63 11.90 6.61
N LEU A 64 -12.99 10.83 7.06
CA LEU A 64 -13.26 9.47 6.61
C LEU A 64 -14.21 8.77 7.60
N PRO A 65 -15.21 8.02 7.11
CA PRO A 65 -16.04 7.22 7.98
C PRO A 65 -15.20 6.12 8.67
N ILE A 66 -15.57 5.76 9.90
CA ILE A 66 -14.95 4.63 10.61
C ILE A 66 -15.08 3.37 9.75
N GLY A 67 -13.98 2.62 9.61
CA GLY A 67 -13.91 1.45 8.74
C GLY A 67 -13.57 1.76 7.28
N ASN A 68 -13.18 2.99 6.95
CA ASN A 68 -12.63 3.27 5.63
C ASN A 68 -11.30 2.51 5.43
N GLU A 69 -11.11 1.88 4.28
CA GLU A 69 -9.88 1.10 3.97
C GLU A 69 -8.88 1.91 3.12
N TYR A 70 -9.08 3.22 2.99
CA TYR A 70 -8.23 4.08 2.18
C TYR A 70 -6.81 4.16 2.72
N MET A 71 -5.90 3.46 2.06
CA MET A 71 -4.46 3.46 2.30
C MET A 71 -3.73 3.05 1.02
N ASN A 72 -2.43 3.33 0.94
CA ASN A 72 -1.64 2.87 -0.21
C ASN A 72 -1.55 1.33 -0.26
N THR A 73 -1.16 0.79 -1.41
CA THR A 73 -1.10 -0.66 -1.65
C THR A 73 -0.15 -1.39 -0.70
N LEU A 74 1.03 -0.84 -0.41
CA LEU A 74 1.97 -1.50 0.50
C LEU A 74 1.42 -1.57 1.92
N SER A 75 0.83 -0.48 2.40
CA SER A 75 0.18 -0.48 3.71
C SER A 75 -1.06 -1.37 3.72
N TYR A 76 -1.80 -1.45 2.61
CA TYR A 76 -2.93 -2.37 2.47
C TYR A 76 -2.48 -3.82 2.62
N ILE A 77 -1.40 -4.22 1.95
CA ILE A 77 -0.77 -5.53 2.10
C ILE A 77 -0.34 -5.74 3.56
N LEU A 78 0.40 -4.79 4.14
CA LEU A 78 0.92 -4.88 5.51
C LEU A 78 -0.20 -5.05 6.55
N VAL A 79 -1.28 -4.27 6.49
CA VAL A 79 -2.38 -4.32 7.46
C VAL A 79 -3.21 -5.60 7.28
N ASN A 80 -3.49 -6.02 6.04
CA ASN A 80 -4.34 -7.17 5.78
C ASN A 80 -3.61 -8.51 5.92
N THR A 81 -2.29 -8.55 5.66
CA THR A 81 -1.52 -9.82 5.61
C THR A 81 -0.32 -9.84 6.56
N GLY A 82 -0.10 -8.75 7.30
CA GLY A 82 0.93 -8.65 8.32
C GLY A 82 2.35 -8.62 7.75
N ILE A 83 3.31 -8.78 8.66
CA ILE A 83 4.73 -8.89 8.35
C ILE A 83 4.99 -10.09 7.43
N VAL A 84 4.24 -11.19 7.60
CA VAL A 84 4.41 -12.39 6.76
C VAL A 84 4.08 -12.08 5.30
N GLY A 85 2.94 -11.44 5.04
CA GLY A 85 2.53 -11.15 3.67
C GLY A 85 3.38 -10.08 2.98
N ILE A 86 3.80 -9.02 3.69
CA ILE A 86 4.73 -8.04 3.10
C ILE A 86 6.10 -8.67 2.80
N THR A 87 6.54 -9.63 3.61
CA THR A 87 7.78 -10.39 3.35
C THR A 87 7.66 -11.20 2.07
N PHE A 88 6.55 -11.93 1.88
CA PHE A 88 6.30 -12.64 0.63
C PHE A 88 6.21 -11.71 -0.57
N PHE A 89 5.60 -10.53 -0.41
CA PHE A 89 5.56 -9.52 -1.45
C PHE A 89 6.96 -9.06 -1.86
N ILE A 90 7.83 -8.72 -0.91
CA ILE A 90 9.21 -8.31 -1.19
C ILE A 90 9.99 -9.43 -1.90
N ILE A 91 9.86 -10.68 -1.44
CA ILE A 91 10.49 -11.85 -2.08
C ILE A 91 9.98 -12.02 -3.51
N PHE A 92 8.68 -11.90 -3.74
CA PHE A 92 8.07 -11.99 -5.07
C PHE A 92 8.62 -10.93 -6.02
N VAL A 93 8.66 -9.67 -5.58
CA VAL A 93 9.19 -8.56 -6.36
C VAL A 93 10.68 -8.76 -6.67
N GLY A 94 11.47 -9.15 -5.67
CA GLY A 94 12.88 -9.49 -5.85
C GLY A 94 13.05 -10.59 -6.90
N THR A 95 12.25 -11.66 -6.80
CA THR A 95 12.27 -12.78 -7.75
C THR A 95 11.93 -12.32 -9.17
N LEU A 96 10.93 -11.45 -9.35
CA LEU A 96 10.61 -10.87 -10.66
C LEU A 96 11.80 -10.08 -11.23
N PHE A 97 12.44 -9.25 -10.41
CA PHE A 97 13.56 -8.41 -10.81
C PHE A 97 14.80 -9.22 -11.23
N TYR A 98 15.07 -10.32 -10.54
CA TYR A 98 16.16 -11.25 -10.89
C TYR A 98 15.81 -12.13 -12.10
N LYS A 99 14.55 -12.56 -12.23
CA LYS A 99 14.09 -13.42 -13.33
C LYS A 99 14.12 -12.68 -14.68
N TYR A 100 13.66 -11.44 -14.73
CA TYR A 100 13.60 -10.66 -15.97
C TYR A 100 14.80 -9.74 -16.09
N GLN A 101 15.74 -10.10 -16.97
CA GLN A 101 16.96 -9.33 -17.24
C GLN A 101 16.74 -8.25 -18.32
N GLU A 102 15.63 -8.32 -19.07
CA GLU A 102 15.26 -7.33 -20.09
C GLU A 102 15.07 -5.93 -19.47
N TYR A 103 15.79 -4.93 -19.98
CA TYR A 103 15.75 -3.55 -19.46
C TYR A 103 14.33 -2.99 -19.37
N GLY A 104 13.52 -3.20 -20.41
CA GLY A 104 12.13 -2.72 -20.43
C GLY A 104 11.29 -3.28 -19.28
N LYS A 105 11.40 -4.58 -19.00
CA LYS A 105 10.66 -5.23 -17.90
C LYS A 105 11.13 -4.75 -16.53
N ARG A 106 12.42 -4.50 -16.35
CA ARG A 106 12.97 -3.95 -15.09
C ARG A 106 12.44 -2.55 -14.80
N VAL A 107 12.42 -1.68 -15.81
CA VAL A 107 11.84 -0.33 -15.66
C VAL A 107 10.35 -0.43 -15.31
N LEU A 108 9.60 -1.33 -15.96
CA LEU A 108 8.19 -1.56 -15.64
C LEU A 108 7.98 -2.05 -14.20
N ILE A 109 8.82 -2.96 -13.68
CA ILE A 109 8.76 -3.42 -12.28
C ILE A 109 8.98 -2.24 -11.33
N ILE A 110 10.00 -1.40 -11.59
CA ILE A 110 10.29 -0.22 -10.77
C ILE A 110 9.12 0.77 -10.81
N CYS A 111 8.60 1.08 -11.99
CA CYS A 111 7.43 1.96 -12.14
C CYS A 111 6.20 1.41 -11.40
N TRP A 112 5.97 0.10 -11.47
CA TRP A 112 4.87 -0.56 -10.77
C TRP A 112 5.07 -0.54 -9.24
N LEU A 113 6.29 -0.61 -8.74
CA LEU A 113 6.58 -0.42 -7.31
C LEU A 113 6.27 1.01 -6.85
N PHE A 114 6.72 2.02 -7.60
CA PHE A 114 6.38 3.42 -7.30
C PHE A 114 4.87 3.65 -7.35
N PHE A 115 4.19 3.04 -8.33
CA PHE A 115 2.74 3.06 -8.42
C PHE A 115 2.09 2.40 -7.19
N SER A 116 2.63 1.28 -6.69
CA SER A 116 2.14 0.60 -5.48
C SER A 116 2.25 1.50 -4.23
N ILE A 117 3.34 2.26 -4.11
CA ILE A 117 3.54 3.20 -2.99
C ILE A 117 2.54 4.36 -3.05
N ALA A 118 2.22 4.84 -4.24
CA ALA A 118 1.36 6.01 -4.42
C ALA A 118 -0.15 5.69 -4.48
N SER A 119 -0.52 4.51 -4.99
CA SER A 119 -1.91 4.15 -5.28
C SER A 119 -2.59 3.39 -4.14
N SER A 120 -3.90 3.57 -4.03
CA SER A 120 -4.78 2.88 -3.07
C SER A 120 -5.52 1.67 -3.66
N ASP A 121 -5.10 1.22 -4.84
CA ASP A 121 -5.97 0.44 -5.74
C ASP A 121 -5.48 -1.01 -5.88
N PHE A 122 -5.01 -1.63 -4.80
CA PHE A 122 -4.45 -2.99 -4.82
C PHE A 122 -5.39 -4.02 -5.46
N LEU A 123 -6.69 -3.92 -5.19
CA LEU A 123 -7.71 -4.84 -5.72
C LEU A 123 -8.26 -4.44 -7.10
N SER A 124 -7.74 -3.36 -7.70
CA SER A 124 -8.17 -2.88 -9.01
C SER A 124 -7.43 -3.59 -10.14
N ILE A 125 -8.10 -3.70 -11.29
CA ILE A 125 -7.49 -4.17 -12.54
C ILE A 125 -6.25 -3.33 -12.95
N ASN A 126 -6.21 -2.06 -12.54
CA ASN A 126 -5.08 -1.16 -12.78
C ASN A 126 -3.77 -1.67 -12.13
N TYR A 127 -3.88 -2.43 -11.04
CA TYR A 127 -2.74 -3.05 -10.37
C TYR A 127 -2.25 -4.31 -11.09
N VAL A 128 -3.18 -5.07 -11.67
CA VAL A 128 -2.92 -6.36 -12.32
C VAL A 128 -2.36 -6.18 -13.73
N TYR A 129 -2.79 -5.16 -14.46
CA TYR A 129 -2.39 -4.95 -15.86
C TYR A 129 -0.86 -4.81 -16.05
N PRO A 130 -0.12 -4.02 -15.25
CA PRO A 130 1.34 -3.97 -15.35
C PRO A 130 2.00 -5.33 -15.07
N LEU A 131 1.46 -6.12 -14.14
CA LEU A 131 1.98 -7.46 -13.85
C LEU A 131 1.80 -8.40 -15.04
N MET A 132 0.67 -8.32 -15.76
CA MET A 132 0.46 -9.10 -16.98
C MET A 132 1.49 -8.74 -18.05
N LEU A 133 1.81 -7.46 -18.22
CA LEU A 133 2.84 -7.02 -19.19
C LEU A 133 4.24 -7.49 -18.78
N ILE A 134 4.60 -7.38 -17.51
CA ILE A 134 5.89 -7.85 -16.98
C ILE A 134 6.05 -9.36 -17.18
N THR A 135 4.98 -10.12 -16.94
CA THR A 135 4.98 -11.59 -17.04
C THR A 135 4.74 -12.13 -18.44
N SER A 136 4.33 -11.28 -19.38
CA SER A 136 4.13 -11.67 -20.77
C SER A 136 5.43 -12.22 -21.35
N ARG A 137 5.30 -13.35 -22.07
CA ARG A 137 6.43 -14.00 -22.72
C ARG A 137 6.85 -13.12 -23.89
N SER A 138 8.09 -12.66 -23.87
CA SER A 138 8.68 -12.00 -25.03
C SER A 138 8.95 -13.10 -26.05
N ASN A 139 8.19 -13.13 -27.15
CA ASN A 139 8.46 -14.01 -28.28
C ASN A 139 9.68 -13.43 -29.02
N ASN A 140 10.87 -13.79 -28.55
CA ASN A 140 12.11 -13.70 -29.31
C ASN A 140 12.47 -15.09 -29.81
#